data_AF-A0A7S0QTB4-F1
#
_entry.id   AF-A0A7S0QTB4-F1
#
_cell.length_a   1.000
_cell.length_b   1.000
_cell.length_c   1.000
_cell.angle_alpha   90.00
_cell.angle_beta   90.00
_cell.angle_gamma   90.00
#
_symmetry.space_group_name_H-M   'P 1'
#
loop_
_entity.id
_entity.type
_entity.pdbx_description
1 polymer ?
#
loop_
_entity_poly.entity_id
_entity_poly.type
_entity_poly.pdbx_seq_one_letter_code
_entity_poly.pdbx_strand_id
1 'polypeptide(L)'
;MTDERRPNISVNDVESDFDCPTVEELCKRHYKFRAFASEIDGCLVMFEKSKEWSDYVGALTKLIKVFQKNEFSDAAKVGNLAVIPDKVLLARRLAQCTNPILPGGVHRKALEAYKLILARIGPKQLSKDLSLWTAGLFALFPHANTDCKALQIRIIHDHFLPLGPLLTPCLTGLVLSLLPGIEDEASSYFEPTRALLLQIHAATSPRAFFHSLWWILNTSPSARLPALRLLDSQLA
;
A
#
# COMPACT_ATOMS: atom_id res chain seq x y z
N MET A 1 -0.44 -27.34 -16.41
CA MET A 1 0.97 -27.51 -15.98
C MET A 1 1.65 -26.20 -16.31
N THR A 2 1.70 -25.19 -15.44
CA THR A 2 2.06 -25.17 -14.01
C THR A 2 1.11 -24.26 -13.22
N ASP A 3 0.51 -24.81 -12.17
CA ASP A 3 -0.30 -24.10 -11.18
C ASP A 3 0.67 -23.58 -10.10
N GLU A 4 1.05 -22.30 -10.18
CA GLU A 4 1.81 -21.65 -9.11
C GLU A 4 0.86 -21.43 -7.93
N ARG A 5 0.96 -22.33 -6.95
CA ARG A 5 0.32 -22.19 -5.64
C ARG A 5 0.76 -20.85 -5.02
N ARG A 6 -0.13 -19.85 -5.07
CA ARG A 6 0.00 -18.63 -4.27
C ARG A 6 0.02 -19.04 -2.79
N PRO A 7 0.96 -18.52 -1.97
CA PRO A 7 0.97 -18.82 -0.55
C PRO A 7 -0.29 -18.23 0.10
N ASN A 8 -1.24 -19.10 0.42
CA ASN A 8 -2.45 -18.74 1.14
C ASN A 8 -2.08 -18.61 2.63
N ILE A 9 -2.00 -17.38 3.13
CA ILE A 9 -1.73 -17.12 4.55
C ILE A 9 -3.01 -17.45 5.30
N SER A 10 -2.99 -18.50 6.13
CA SER A 10 -4.14 -18.89 6.92
C SER A 10 -4.44 -17.82 7.97
N VAL A 11 -5.72 -17.57 8.26
CA VAL A 11 -6.15 -16.66 9.34
C VAL A 11 -5.52 -17.06 10.68
N ASN A 12 -5.27 -18.36 10.87
CA ASN A 12 -4.63 -18.92 12.07
C ASN A 12 -3.11 -18.63 12.16
N ASP A 13 -2.46 -18.24 11.07
CA ASP A 13 -1.03 -17.86 11.08
C ASP A 13 -0.79 -16.46 11.66
N VAL A 14 -1.86 -15.68 11.86
CA VAL A 14 -1.80 -14.30 12.38
C VAL A 14 -1.81 -14.27 13.91
N GLU A 15 -2.33 -15.32 14.56
CA GLU A 15 -2.49 -15.41 16.02
C GLU A 15 -1.24 -15.92 16.77
N SER A 16 -0.16 -16.25 16.07
CA SER A 16 1.12 -16.47 16.76
C SER A 16 1.75 -15.12 17.13
N ASP A 17 1.51 -14.69 18.36
CA ASP A 17 2.28 -13.64 19.04
C ASP A 17 3.74 -14.09 19.18
N PHE A 18 4.50 -13.97 18.11
CA PHE A 18 5.96 -13.94 18.17
C PHE A 18 6.37 -12.46 18.22
N ASP A 19 6.96 -12.06 19.34
CA ASP A 19 7.54 -10.75 19.60
C ASP A 19 8.37 -10.28 18.40
N CYS A 20 7.82 -9.36 17.62
CA CYS A 20 8.59 -8.65 16.63
C CYS A 20 9.61 -7.80 17.41
N PRO A 21 10.92 -8.04 17.25
CA PRO A 21 11.92 -7.38 18.06
C PRO A 21 11.83 -5.87 17.88
N THR A 22 11.92 -5.14 19.00
CA THR A 22 11.84 -3.68 18.98
C THR A 22 13.00 -3.08 18.16
N VAL A 23 12.78 -1.90 17.59
CA VAL A 23 13.81 -1.16 16.83
C VAL A 23 15.08 -0.99 17.70
N GLU A 24 14.93 -0.72 18.99
CA GLU A 24 16.04 -0.58 19.93
C GLU A 24 16.86 -1.87 20.09
N GLU A 25 16.20 -3.02 20.20
CA GLU A 25 16.87 -4.32 20.28
C GLU A 25 17.63 -4.64 19.00
N LEU A 26 17.02 -4.39 17.85
CA LEU A 26 17.66 -4.61 16.55
C LEU A 26 18.87 -3.70 16.36
N CYS A 27 18.79 -2.44 16.78
CA CYS A 27 19.91 -1.50 16.76
C CYS A 27 21.08 -1.95 17.65
N LYS A 28 20.79 -2.59 18.80
CA LYS A 28 21.82 -3.15 19.69
C LYS A 28 22.45 -4.41 19.10
N ARG A 29 21.64 -5.27 18.46
CA ARG A 29 22.07 -6.58 17.94
C ARG A 29 22.74 -6.51 16.56
N HIS A 30 22.41 -5.51 15.75
CA HIS A 30 22.85 -5.44 14.34
C HIS A 30 23.33 -4.04 13.95
N TYR A 31 24.65 -3.87 13.80
CA TYR A 31 25.24 -2.57 13.42
C TYR A 31 24.70 -2.05 12.07
N LYS A 32 24.43 -2.94 11.10
CA LYS A 32 23.86 -2.57 9.78
C LYS A 32 22.45 -2.02 9.93
N PHE A 33 21.64 -2.60 10.84
CA PHE A 33 20.30 -2.10 11.12
C PHE A 33 20.35 -0.75 11.83
N ARG A 34 21.29 -0.55 12.78
CA ARG A 34 21.51 0.75 13.41
C ARG A 34 21.90 1.83 12.41
N ALA A 35 22.77 1.50 11.44
CA ALA A 35 23.13 2.42 10.36
C ALA A 35 21.91 2.74 9.48
N PHE A 36 21.11 1.73 9.12
CA PHE A 36 19.86 1.92 8.39
C PHE A 36 18.87 2.81 9.14
N ALA A 37 18.65 2.61 10.44
CA ALA A 37 17.79 3.45 11.26
C ALA A 37 18.26 4.92 11.26
N SER A 38 19.56 5.15 11.44
CA SER A 38 20.15 6.50 11.35
C SER A 38 19.96 7.14 9.97
N GLU A 39 20.08 6.37 8.88
CA GLU A 39 19.82 6.86 7.53
C GLU A 39 18.33 7.22 7.32
N ILE A 40 17.40 6.45 7.90
CA ILE A 40 15.96 6.74 7.90
C ILE A 40 15.67 8.01 8.68
N ASP A 41 16.19 8.17 9.89
CA ASP A 41 16.03 9.40 10.70
C ASP A 41 16.52 10.62 9.92
N GLY A 42 17.68 10.49 9.27
CA GLY A 42 18.22 11.52 8.39
C GLY A 42 17.34 11.84 7.17
N CYS A 43 16.49 10.91 6.71
CA CYS A 43 15.48 11.18 5.70
C CYS A 43 14.24 11.86 6.31
N LEU A 44 13.80 11.44 7.49
CA LEU A 44 12.64 12.02 8.19
C LEU A 44 12.89 13.50 8.55
N VAL A 45 14.09 13.86 8.97
CA VAL A 45 14.50 15.25 9.20
C VAL A 45 14.48 16.07 7.90
N MET A 46 14.83 15.46 6.75
CA MET A 46 14.71 16.15 5.45
C MET A 46 13.26 16.41 5.07
N PHE A 47 12.36 15.45 5.31
CA PHE A 47 10.92 15.65 5.10
C PHE A 47 10.35 16.78 5.97
N GLU A 48 10.81 16.92 7.20
CA GLU A 48 10.39 17.99 8.10
C GLU A 48 10.82 19.38 7.63
N LYS A 49 12.01 19.48 7.03
CA LYS A 49 12.56 20.73 6.49
C LYS A 49 12.02 21.08 5.10
N SER A 50 11.35 20.14 4.43
CA SER A 50 10.82 20.31 3.09
C SER A 50 9.68 21.32 3.06
N LYS A 51 9.77 22.32 2.19
CA LYS A 51 8.74 23.37 2.02
C LYS A 51 8.17 23.39 0.62
N GLU A 52 8.96 22.99 -0.37
CA GLU A 52 8.57 22.96 -1.77
C GLU A 52 8.41 21.53 -2.29
N TRP A 53 7.67 21.38 -3.39
CA TRP A 53 7.46 20.07 -4.02
C TRP A 53 8.78 19.38 -4.42
N SER A 54 9.80 20.15 -4.80
CA SER A 54 11.14 19.69 -5.17
C SER A 54 11.90 19.10 -3.97
N ASP A 55 11.75 19.67 -2.78
CA ASP A 55 12.33 19.15 -1.54
C ASP A 55 11.80 17.74 -1.24
N TYR A 56 10.49 17.54 -1.40
CA TYR A 56 9.87 16.22 -1.23
C TYR A 56 10.41 15.20 -2.23
N VAL A 57 10.63 15.59 -3.50
CA VAL A 57 11.29 14.71 -4.48
C VAL A 57 12.70 14.32 -4.03
N GLY A 58 13.47 15.28 -3.50
CA GLY A 58 14.81 15.03 -2.94
C GLY A 58 14.79 14.06 -1.76
N ALA A 59 13.89 14.30 -0.79
CA ALA A 59 13.71 13.45 0.37
C ALA A 59 13.26 12.02 0.00
N LEU A 60 12.28 11.89 -0.91
CA LEU A 60 11.83 10.60 -1.45
C LEU A 60 12.93 9.86 -2.19
N THR A 61 13.72 10.58 -3.00
CA THR A 61 14.83 9.98 -3.76
C THR A 61 15.90 9.43 -2.81
N LYS A 62 16.22 10.16 -1.74
CA LYS A 62 17.15 9.66 -0.71
C LYS A 62 16.56 8.44 0.00
N LEU A 63 15.29 8.50 0.39
CA LEU A 63 14.59 7.39 1.04
C LEU A 63 14.63 6.12 0.19
N ILE A 64 14.28 6.21 -1.09
CA ILE A 64 14.32 5.09 -2.05
C ILE A 64 15.72 4.46 -2.10
N LYS A 65 16.77 5.29 -2.19
CA LYS A 65 18.16 4.81 -2.19
C LYS A 65 18.53 4.11 -0.89
N VAL A 66 18.08 4.61 0.26
CA VAL A 66 18.31 3.98 1.57
C VAL A 66 17.66 2.60 1.62
N PHE A 67 16.42 2.46 1.14
CA PHE A 67 15.74 1.16 1.07
C PHE A 67 16.39 0.17 0.09
N GLN A 68 16.83 0.63 -1.09
CA GLN A 68 17.53 -0.20 -2.08
C GLN A 68 18.92 -0.64 -1.60
N LYS A 69 19.69 0.27 -1.00
CA LYS A 69 21.01 -0.05 -0.42
C LYS A 69 20.90 -1.09 0.70
N ASN A 70 19.81 -1.03 1.45
CA ASN A 70 19.52 -1.91 2.57
C ASN A 70 18.47 -2.97 2.20
N GLU A 71 18.51 -3.46 0.96
CA GLU A 71 17.67 -4.57 0.48
C GLU A 71 18.20 -5.87 1.10
N PHE A 72 17.59 -6.30 2.21
CA PHE A 72 17.98 -7.52 2.91
C PHE A 72 17.29 -8.73 2.26
N SER A 73 17.71 -9.08 1.04
CA SER A 73 17.07 -10.11 0.19
C SER A 73 17.23 -11.56 0.66
N ASP A 74 17.97 -11.83 1.75
CA ASP A 74 18.02 -13.16 2.35
C ASP A 74 16.83 -13.37 3.30
N ALA A 75 15.66 -13.70 2.74
CA ALA A 75 14.46 -14.09 3.49
C ALA A 75 14.72 -15.21 4.53
N ALA A 76 15.81 -15.98 4.38
CA ALA A 76 16.24 -17.02 5.32
C ALA A 76 17.07 -16.51 6.52
N LYS A 77 17.59 -15.27 6.51
CA LYS A 77 18.30 -14.64 7.65
C LYS A 77 17.49 -13.54 8.33
N VAL A 78 16.35 -13.16 7.76
CA VAL A 78 15.62 -11.91 8.02
C VAL A 78 14.24 -12.18 8.63
N GLY A 79 14.12 -13.16 9.52
CA GLY A 79 12.92 -13.26 10.38
C GLY A 79 12.69 -12.00 11.23
N ASN A 80 13.75 -11.21 11.47
CA ASN A 80 13.76 -10.11 12.44
C ASN A 80 14.07 -8.71 11.86
N LEU A 81 14.37 -8.56 10.57
CA LEU A 81 14.81 -7.26 9.99
C LEU A 81 13.80 -6.61 9.02
N ALA A 82 12.59 -7.19 8.90
CA ALA A 82 11.46 -6.58 8.19
C ALA A 82 10.91 -5.32 8.89
N VAL A 83 11.40 -5.01 10.10
CA VAL A 83 11.04 -3.83 10.89
C VAL A 83 11.46 -2.54 10.18
N ILE A 84 10.54 -1.57 10.16
CA ILE A 84 10.78 -0.21 9.67
C ILE A 84 10.95 0.73 10.88
N PRO A 85 12.11 1.39 11.00
CA PRO A 85 12.32 2.47 11.97
C PRO A 85 11.28 3.58 11.79
N ASP A 86 10.68 4.03 12.89
CA ASP A 86 9.67 5.10 12.91
C ASP A 86 8.58 4.98 11.84
N LYS A 87 8.08 3.75 11.62
CA LYS A 87 7.08 3.44 10.59
C LYS A 87 5.88 4.40 10.58
N VAL A 88 5.44 4.85 11.76
CA VAL A 88 4.30 5.76 11.89
C VAL A 88 4.62 7.13 11.29
N LEU A 89 5.77 7.69 11.62
CA LEU A 89 6.19 8.98 11.08
C LEU A 89 6.49 8.86 9.58
N LEU A 90 7.13 7.77 9.16
CA LEU A 90 7.41 7.52 7.75
C LEU A 90 6.13 7.46 6.91
N ALA A 91 5.13 6.68 7.35
CA ALA A 91 3.85 6.58 6.66
C ALA A 91 3.12 7.93 6.60
N ARG A 92 3.18 8.74 7.66
CA ARG A 92 2.64 10.12 7.66
C ARG A 92 3.34 11.00 6.62
N ARG A 93 4.67 10.92 6.49
CA ARG A 93 5.41 11.68 5.47
C ARG A 93 5.07 11.22 4.06
N LEU A 94 4.89 9.92 3.83
CA LEU A 94 4.43 9.42 2.53
C LEU A 94 3.01 9.87 2.21
N ALA A 95 2.09 9.85 3.19
CA ALA A 95 0.73 10.35 3.01
C ALA A 95 0.69 11.86 2.69
N GLN A 96 1.64 12.62 3.22
CA GLN A 96 1.81 14.03 2.84
C GLN A 96 2.22 14.15 1.37
N CYS A 97 3.15 13.31 0.90
CA CYS A 97 3.59 13.28 -0.49
C CYS A 97 2.50 12.83 -1.48
N THR A 98 1.43 12.19 -1.01
CA THR A 98 0.26 11.80 -1.82
C THR A 98 -0.87 12.83 -1.81
N ASN A 99 -0.64 14.03 -1.28
CA ASN A 99 -1.63 15.11 -1.30
C ASN A 99 -1.96 15.53 -2.75
N PRO A 100 -3.24 15.66 -3.14
CA PRO A 100 -3.66 16.07 -4.48
C PRO A 100 -3.10 17.42 -4.97
N ILE A 101 -2.72 18.31 -4.04
CA ILE A 101 -2.13 19.63 -4.36
C ILE A 101 -0.71 19.48 -4.94
N LEU A 102 -0.01 18.38 -4.63
CA LEU A 102 1.35 18.15 -5.10
C LEU A 102 1.36 17.63 -6.54
N PRO A 103 2.41 17.92 -7.32
CA PRO A 103 2.50 17.51 -8.71
C PRO A 103 2.74 15.99 -8.83
N GLY A 104 2.30 15.41 -9.96
CA GLY A 104 2.40 13.98 -10.24
C GLY A 104 3.82 13.40 -10.18
N GLY A 105 4.87 14.22 -10.33
CA GLY A 105 6.25 13.80 -10.12
C GLY A 105 6.53 13.37 -8.67
N VAL A 106 5.96 14.08 -7.69
CA VAL A 106 6.04 13.72 -6.27
C VAL A 106 5.25 12.44 -6.01
N HIS A 107 4.03 12.35 -6.56
CA HIS A 107 3.18 11.16 -6.44
C HIS A 107 3.87 9.90 -6.96
N ARG A 108 4.46 9.96 -8.17
CA ARG A 108 5.20 8.84 -8.77
C ARG A 108 6.34 8.36 -7.87
N LYS A 109 7.11 9.29 -7.31
CA LYS A 109 8.22 8.95 -6.39
C LYS A 109 7.73 8.41 -5.05
N ALA A 110 6.61 8.93 -4.53
CA ALA A 110 5.98 8.39 -3.33
C ALA A 110 5.53 6.94 -3.55
N LEU A 111 4.92 6.62 -4.69
CA LEU A 111 4.51 5.26 -5.05
C LEU A 111 5.70 4.29 -5.20
N GLU A 112 6.83 4.76 -5.74
CA GLU A 112 8.06 3.97 -5.78
C GLU A 112 8.58 3.64 -4.37
N ALA A 113 8.52 4.61 -3.44
CA ALA A 113 8.86 4.38 -2.03
C ALA A 113 7.87 3.40 -1.36
N TYR A 114 6.55 3.56 -1.59
CA TYR A 114 5.54 2.61 -1.10
C TYR A 114 5.84 1.19 -1.56
N LYS A 115 6.16 0.98 -2.85
CA LYS A 115 6.49 -0.36 -3.37
C LYS A 115 7.64 -1.01 -2.61
N LEU A 116 8.74 -0.29 -2.38
CA LEU A 116 9.91 -0.82 -1.65
C LEU A 116 9.58 -1.13 -0.19
N ILE A 117 8.82 -0.26 0.46
CA ILE A 117 8.41 -0.42 1.86
C ILE A 117 7.50 -1.64 2.02
N LEU A 118 6.47 -1.76 1.17
CA LEU A 118 5.52 -2.87 1.20
C LEU A 118 6.19 -4.20 0.88
N ALA A 119 7.17 -4.21 -0.05
CA ALA A 119 8.00 -5.37 -0.31
C ALA A 119 8.84 -5.78 0.91
N ARG A 120 9.39 -4.81 1.65
CA ARG A 120 10.23 -5.06 2.83
C ARG A 120 9.45 -5.63 4.02
N ILE A 121 8.29 -5.06 4.35
CA ILE A 121 7.49 -5.51 5.51
C ILE A 121 6.82 -6.86 5.25
N GLY A 122 6.52 -7.16 3.99
CA GLY A 122 5.84 -8.38 3.60
C GLY A 122 4.38 -8.46 4.08
N PRO A 123 3.66 -9.52 3.68
CA PRO A 123 2.21 -9.61 3.88
C PRO A 123 1.80 -9.74 5.34
N LYS A 124 2.61 -10.43 6.18
CA LYS A 124 2.31 -10.62 7.61
C LYS A 124 2.31 -9.32 8.40
N GLN A 125 3.28 -8.45 8.15
CA GLN A 125 3.35 -7.16 8.84
C GLN A 125 2.37 -6.15 8.21
N LEU A 126 2.19 -6.21 6.89
CA LEU A 126 1.21 -5.36 6.20
C LEU A 126 -0.21 -5.58 6.71
N SER A 127 -0.64 -6.82 6.97
CA SER A 127 -1.99 -7.10 7.50
C SER A 127 -2.24 -6.44 8.87
N LYS A 128 -1.19 -6.32 9.71
CA LYS A 128 -1.25 -5.63 11.02
C LYS A 128 -1.26 -4.11 10.89
N ASP A 129 -0.55 -3.58 9.89
CA ASP A 129 -0.36 -2.14 9.67
C ASP A 129 -1.22 -1.58 8.51
N LEU A 130 -2.33 -2.23 8.15
CA LEU A 130 -3.15 -1.83 6.99
C LEU A 130 -3.56 -0.35 7.06
N SER A 131 -4.13 0.09 8.18
CA SER A 131 -4.59 1.47 8.36
C SER A 131 -3.45 2.49 8.19
N LEU A 132 -2.23 2.10 8.52
CA LEU A 132 -1.07 2.97 8.46
C LEU A 132 -0.64 3.23 7.01
N TRP A 133 -0.56 2.18 6.20
CA TRP A 133 -0.04 2.28 4.82
C TRP A 133 -1.11 2.67 3.79
N THR A 134 -2.39 2.48 4.11
CA THR A 134 -3.50 2.73 3.18
C THR A 134 -3.98 4.17 3.12
N ALA A 135 -3.85 4.93 4.21
CA ALA A 135 -4.43 6.28 4.32
C ALA A 135 -3.97 7.24 3.20
N GLY A 136 -2.66 7.29 2.92
CA GLY A 136 -2.13 8.10 1.82
C GLY A 136 -2.31 7.45 0.44
N LEU A 137 -2.09 6.14 0.37
CA LEU A 137 -2.11 5.38 -0.88
C LEU A 137 -3.50 5.43 -1.55
N PHE A 138 -4.56 5.18 -0.78
CA PHE A 138 -5.93 5.12 -1.30
C PHE A 138 -6.48 6.51 -1.64
N ALA A 139 -6.12 7.53 -0.86
CA ALA A 139 -6.55 8.90 -1.12
C ALA A 139 -5.97 9.47 -2.43
N LEU A 140 -4.86 8.91 -2.93
CA LEU A 140 -4.21 9.39 -4.14
C LEU A 140 -4.92 8.99 -5.43
N PHE A 141 -5.52 7.79 -5.50
CA PHE A 141 -6.03 7.21 -6.73
C PHE A 141 -6.96 8.14 -7.54
N PRO A 142 -7.95 8.83 -6.94
CA PRO A 142 -8.87 9.69 -7.68
C PRO A 142 -8.19 10.90 -8.34
N HIS A 143 -7.06 11.35 -7.78
CA HIS A 143 -6.34 12.56 -8.18
C HIS A 143 -5.06 12.28 -8.96
N ALA A 144 -4.66 11.01 -9.05
CA ALA A 144 -3.46 10.57 -9.73
C ALA A 144 -3.57 10.72 -11.25
N ASN A 145 -2.45 11.07 -11.89
CA ASN A 145 -2.33 10.95 -13.35
C ASN A 145 -2.32 9.48 -13.79
N THR A 146 -2.50 9.25 -15.09
CA THR A 146 -2.59 7.90 -15.70
C THR A 146 -1.46 6.98 -15.26
N ASP A 147 -0.22 7.48 -15.27
CA ASP A 147 0.96 6.69 -14.89
C ASP A 147 0.94 6.29 -13.40
N CYS A 148 0.56 7.22 -12.52
CA CYS A 148 0.46 6.96 -11.09
C CYS A 148 -0.70 6.01 -10.76
N LYS A 149 -1.83 6.08 -11.48
CA LYS A 149 -2.91 5.10 -11.36
C LYS A 149 -2.42 3.70 -11.73
N ALA A 150 -1.73 3.56 -12.86
CA ALA A 150 -1.15 2.28 -13.28
C ALA A 150 -0.17 1.70 -12.24
N LEU A 151 0.65 2.55 -11.61
CA LEU A 151 1.55 2.13 -10.52
C LEU A 151 0.79 1.72 -9.26
N GLN A 152 -0.26 2.45 -8.87
CA GLN A 152 -1.09 2.08 -7.72
C GLN A 152 -1.80 0.75 -7.91
N ILE A 153 -2.38 0.51 -9.09
CA ILE A 153 -3.03 -0.78 -9.43
C ILE A 153 -2.04 -1.92 -9.23
N ARG A 154 -0.79 -1.77 -9.72
CA ARG A 154 0.28 -2.76 -9.51
C ARG A 154 0.63 -2.95 -8.04
N ILE A 155 0.78 -1.87 -7.27
CA ILE A 155 1.08 -1.96 -5.83
C ILE A 155 -0.04 -2.72 -5.08
N ILE A 156 -1.29 -2.41 -5.39
CA ILE A 156 -2.45 -3.07 -4.76
C ILE A 156 -2.50 -4.55 -5.18
N HIS A 157 -2.32 -4.84 -6.46
CA HIS A 157 -2.27 -6.21 -6.96
C HIS A 157 -1.13 -7.03 -6.31
N ASP A 158 0.08 -6.47 -6.22
CA ASP A 158 1.26 -7.24 -5.79
C ASP A 158 1.34 -7.40 -4.26
N HIS A 159 0.85 -6.42 -3.49
CA HIS A 159 1.02 -6.41 -2.03
C HIS A 159 -0.28 -6.60 -1.24
N PHE A 160 -1.42 -6.13 -1.74
CA PHE A 160 -2.69 -6.18 -1.00
C PHE A 160 -3.52 -7.40 -1.40
N LEU A 161 -3.64 -7.71 -2.70
CA LEU A 161 -4.42 -8.86 -3.16
C LEU A 161 -4.01 -10.21 -2.50
N PRO A 162 -2.72 -10.50 -2.26
CA PRO A 162 -2.31 -11.74 -1.60
C PRO A 162 -2.76 -11.87 -0.13
N LEU A 163 -3.21 -10.78 0.51
CA LEU A 163 -3.71 -10.81 1.88
C LEU A 163 -5.10 -11.46 2.00
N GLY A 164 -5.86 -11.54 0.90
CA GLY A 164 -7.16 -12.20 0.85
C GLY A 164 -8.12 -11.69 1.95
N PRO A 165 -8.69 -12.57 2.80
CA PRO A 165 -9.62 -12.19 3.86
C PRO A 165 -9.09 -11.15 4.85
N LEU A 166 -7.76 -11.05 5.01
CA LEU A 166 -7.13 -10.08 5.91
C LEU A 166 -7.30 -8.63 5.43
N LEU A 167 -7.76 -8.39 4.20
CA LEU A 167 -8.10 -7.05 3.69
C LEU A 167 -9.36 -6.45 4.30
N THR A 168 -10.19 -7.25 4.97
CA THR A 168 -11.49 -6.82 5.52
C THR A 168 -11.44 -5.47 6.27
N PRO A 169 -10.44 -5.18 7.13
CA PRO A 169 -10.37 -3.90 7.86
C PRO A 169 -10.19 -2.66 6.98
N CYS A 170 -9.60 -2.79 5.78
CA CYS A 170 -9.40 -1.67 4.86
C CYS A 170 -10.21 -1.79 3.57
N LEU A 171 -11.07 -2.82 3.46
CA LEU A 171 -11.77 -3.18 2.22
C LEU A 171 -12.66 -2.03 1.70
N THR A 172 -13.41 -1.38 2.59
CA THR A 172 -14.23 -0.21 2.24
C THR A 172 -13.39 0.92 1.63
N GLY A 173 -12.26 1.26 2.25
CA GLY A 173 -11.37 2.30 1.72
C GLY A 173 -10.74 1.90 0.39
N LEU A 174 -10.35 0.63 0.26
CA LEU A 174 -9.74 0.08 -0.94
C LEU A 174 -10.72 0.13 -2.13
N VAL A 175 -11.92 -0.43 -1.95
CA VAL A 175 -12.97 -0.43 -3.00
C VAL A 175 -13.31 1.01 -3.37
N LEU A 176 -13.57 1.88 -2.39
CA LEU A 176 -13.91 3.29 -2.64
C LEU A 176 -12.82 4.00 -3.45
N SER A 177 -11.55 3.74 -3.17
CA SER A 177 -10.43 4.37 -3.89
C SER A 177 -10.33 3.94 -5.35
N LEU A 178 -10.73 2.71 -5.67
CA LEU A 178 -10.62 2.13 -7.01
C LEU A 178 -11.82 2.46 -7.89
N LEU A 179 -13.00 2.76 -7.32
CA LEU A 179 -14.22 3.04 -8.10
C LEU A 179 -14.07 4.13 -9.18
N PRO A 180 -13.34 5.24 -8.96
CA PRO A 180 -13.09 6.22 -10.03
C PRO A 180 -12.33 5.66 -11.24
N GLY A 181 -11.63 4.52 -11.07
CA GLY A 181 -10.93 3.87 -12.16
C GLY A 181 -11.83 3.13 -13.13
N ILE A 182 -13.13 2.96 -12.83
CA ILE A 182 -14.12 2.30 -13.70
C ILE A 182 -15.22 3.26 -14.19
N GLU A 183 -14.94 4.57 -14.18
CA GLU A 183 -15.91 5.58 -14.66
C GLU A 183 -15.84 5.79 -16.18
N ASP A 184 -14.62 5.78 -16.73
CA ASP A 184 -14.32 6.05 -18.14
C ASP A 184 -13.76 4.80 -18.84
N GLU A 185 -14.60 4.16 -19.65
CA GLU A 185 -14.27 2.95 -20.42
C GLU A 185 -13.16 3.18 -21.47
N ALA A 186 -12.94 4.41 -21.92
CA ALA A 186 -11.87 4.73 -22.86
C ALA A 186 -10.49 4.84 -22.18
N SER A 187 -10.45 4.88 -20.86
CA SER A 187 -9.21 5.05 -20.11
C SER A 187 -8.35 3.78 -20.10
N SER A 188 -7.03 3.94 -20.21
CA SER A 188 -6.10 2.79 -20.22
C SER A 188 -6.04 2.03 -18.89
N TYR A 189 -6.59 2.60 -17.81
CA TYR A 189 -6.65 1.99 -16.49
C TYR A 189 -8.02 1.38 -16.17
N PHE A 190 -9.02 1.50 -17.06
CA PHE A 190 -10.37 0.95 -16.85
C PHE A 190 -10.35 -0.55 -16.58
N GLU A 191 -9.92 -1.34 -17.57
CA GLU A 191 -9.95 -2.79 -17.48
C GLU A 191 -9.00 -3.33 -16.39
N PRO A 192 -7.77 -2.80 -16.21
CA PRO A 192 -6.93 -3.19 -15.09
C PRO A 192 -7.55 -2.93 -13.72
N THR A 193 -8.24 -1.78 -13.54
CA THR A 193 -8.93 -1.47 -12.28
C THR A 193 -10.11 -2.39 -12.05
N ARG A 194 -10.92 -2.60 -13.09
CA ARG A 194 -12.08 -3.51 -13.05
C ARG A 194 -11.65 -4.92 -12.70
N ALA A 195 -10.66 -5.47 -13.40
CA ALA A 195 -10.11 -6.80 -13.13
C ALA A 195 -9.60 -6.92 -11.68
N LEU A 196 -8.91 -5.90 -11.17
CA LEU A 196 -8.43 -5.87 -9.79
C LEU A 196 -9.58 -5.87 -8.76
N LEU A 197 -10.65 -5.10 -8.99
CA LEU A 197 -11.84 -5.11 -8.13
C LEU A 197 -12.50 -6.50 -8.08
N LEU A 198 -12.59 -7.19 -9.22
CA LEU A 198 -13.13 -8.55 -9.29
C LEU A 198 -12.23 -9.57 -8.58
N GLN A 199 -10.91 -9.42 -8.72
CA GLN A 199 -9.96 -10.26 -7.99
C GLN A 199 -10.04 -10.02 -6.48
N ILE A 200 -10.20 -8.78 -6.03
CA ILE A 200 -10.42 -8.45 -4.61
C ILE A 200 -11.72 -9.06 -4.11
N HIS A 201 -12.81 -8.99 -4.88
CA HIS A 201 -14.07 -9.67 -4.57
C HIS A 201 -13.86 -11.18 -4.40
N ALA A 202 -13.16 -11.84 -5.33
CA ALA A 202 -12.89 -13.27 -5.27
C ALA A 202 -11.94 -13.68 -4.13
N ALA A 203 -10.99 -12.81 -3.75
CA ALA A 203 -10.02 -13.07 -2.69
C ALA A 203 -10.55 -12.79 -1.28
N THR A 204 -11.62 -12.00 -1.17
CA THR A 204 -12.28 -11.65 0.10
C THR A 204 -13.60 -12.41 0.25
N SER A 205 -14.20 -12.39 1.44
CA SER A 205 -15.55 -12.98 1.57
C SER A 205 -16.58 -12.13 0.81
N PRO A 206 -17.50 -12.73 0.03
CA PRO A 206 -18.55 -11.99 -0.66
C PRO A 206 -19.33 -11.08 0.29
N ARG A 207 -19.62 -11.57 1.51
CA ARG A 207 -20.29 -10.79 2.56
C ARG A 207 -19.53 -9.51 2.91
N ALA A 208 -18.21 -9.57 3.11
CA ALA A 208 -17.41 -8.39 3.43
C ALA A 208 -17.35 -7.40 2.26
N PHE A 209 -17.21 -7.91 1.04
CA PHE A 209 -17.17 -7.10 -0.18
C PHE A 209 -18.49 -6.35 -0.40
N PHE A 210 -19.62 -7.05 -0.39
CA PHE A 210 -20.94 -6.44 -0.56
C PHE A 210 -21.32 -5.52 0.60
N HIS A 211 -20.92 -5.83 1.83
CA HIS A 211 -21.08 -4.91 2.95
C HIS A 211 -20.33 -3.59 2.72
N SER A 212 -19.07 -3.68 2.30
CA SER A 212 -18.24 -2.52 1.96
C SER A 212 -18.85 -1.69 0.83
N LEU A 213 -19.34 -2.36 -0.21
CA LEU A 213 -19.96 -1.71 -1.37
C LEU A 213 -21.29 -1.03 -1.01
N TRP A 214 -22.12 -1.69 -0.21
CA TRP A 214 -23.37 -1.10 0.30
C TRP A 214 -23.09 0.12 1.19
N TRP A 215 -22.08 0.05 2.05
CA TRP A 215 -21.66 1.19 2.85
C TRP A 215 -21.27 2.37 1.96
N ILE A 216 -20.43 2.13 0.93
CA ILE A 216 -20.02 3.16 -0.04
C ILE A 216 -21.21 3.80 -0.75
N LEU A 217 -22.19 3.00 -1.21
CA LEU A 217 -23.40 3.50 -1.87
C LEU A 217 -24.17 4.48 -0.97
N ASN A 218 -24.23 4.21 0.33
CA ASN A 218 -24.91 5.07 1.29
C ASN A 218 -24.10 6.34 1.61
N THR A 219 -22.78 6.22 1.82
CA THR A 219 -21.97 7.33 2.33
C THR A 219 -21.38 8.25 1.27
N SER A 220 -21.17 7.76 0.03
CA SER A 220 -20.33 8.44 -0.96
C SER A 220 -21.09 8.67 -2.28
N PRO A 221 -21.75 9.83 -2.46
CA PRO A 221 -22.56 10.11 -3.64
C PRO A 221 -21.81 10.00 -4.98
N SER A 222 -20.57 10.48 -5.04
CA SER A 222 -19.73 10.41 -6.25
C SER A 222 -19.41 8.98 -6.68
N ALA A 223 -19.32 8.04 -5.73
CA ALA A 223 -18.98 6.66 -5.99
C ALA A 223 -20.18 5.78 -6.35
N ARG A 224 -21.42 6.32 -6.30
CA ARG A 224 -22.64 5.51 -6.50
C ARG A 224 -22.75 4.92 -7.89
N LEU A 225 -22.56 5.75 -8.92
CA LEU A 225 -22.67 5.31 -10.31
C LEU A 225 -21.65 4.21 -10.65
N PRO A 226 -20.33 4.39 -10.40
CA PRO A 226 -19.37 3.32 -10.67
C PRO A 226 -19.63 2.06 -9.83
N ALA A 227 -20.07 2.20 -8.57
CA ALA A 227 -20.44 1.05 -7.73
C ALA A 227 -21.63 0.25 -8.30
N LEU A 228 -22.66 0.93 -8.81
CA LEU A 228 -23.82 0.28 -9.44
C LEU A 228 -23.44 -0.41 -10.75
N ARG A 229 -22.59 0.22 -11.58
CA ARG A 229 -22.06 -0.41 -12.81
C ARG A 229 -21.27 -1.68 -12.50
N LEU A 230 -20.48 -1.66 -11.43
CA LEU A 230 -19.75 -2.86 -10.98
C LEU A 230 -20.72 -3.98 -10.61
N LEU A 231 -21.79 -3.68 -9.87
CA LEU A 231 -22.83 -4.67 -9.50
C LEU A 231 -23.53 -5.26 -10.72
N ASP A 232 -23.91 -4.40 -11.68
CA ASP A 232 -24.57 -4.84 -12.91
C ASP A 232 -23.68 -5.85 -13.67
N SER A 233 -22.39 -5.56 -13.76
CA SER A 233 -21.41 -6.44 -14.40
C SER A 233 -21.10 -7.75 -13.65
N GLN A 234 -21.64 -7.94 -12.44
CA GLN A 234 -21.53 -9.18 -11.66
C GLN A 234 -22.81 -10.02 -11.71
N LEU A 235 -23.93 -9.42 -12.09
CA LEU A 235 -25.23 -10.08 -12.20
C LEU A 235 -25.53 -10.57 -13.62
N ALA A 236 -24.86 -9.99 -14.62
CA ALA A 236 -24.87 -10.44 -16.02
C ALA A 236 -23.92 -11.62 -16.26
#